data_AF-A0A8J6L1Y5-F1
#
_entry.id   AF-A0A8J6L1Y5-F1
#
_cell.length_a   1.000
_cell.length_b   1.000
_cell.length_c   1.000
_cell.angle_alpha   90.00
_cell.angle_beta   90.00
_cell.angle_gamma   90.00
#
_symmetry.space_group_name_H-M   'P 1'
#
loop_
_entity.id
_entity.type
_entity.pdbx_description
1 polymer ?
#
loop_
_entity_poly.entity_id
_entity_poly.type
_entity_poly.pdbx_seq_one_letter_code
_entity_poly.pdbx_strand_id
1 'polypeptide(L)'
;MVKVRMNRFSCIAHLVTRASFNSGKVDVGHYPFIALHYMVYMFQCDSSHGKFNVTVKAEHHPCIHWYLSSMGRPSPSSRSEILPTSNGMMMVPRSSDVAFHVPIPNVSFVDLTCCLEKAAKNDDIKKVVKQALRHWRTLGYTEDQVVS
;
A
#
# COMPACT_ATOMS: atom_id res chain seq x y z
N MET A 1 21.09 -9.18 5.28
CA MET A 1 20.18 -8.91 4.15
C MET A 1 19.07 -9.93 4.19
N VAL A 2 17.81 -9.49 4.28
CA VAL A 2 16.66 -10.42 4.37
C VAL A 2 16.21 -10.77 2.95
N LYS A 3 16.08 -12.06 2.65
CA LYS A 3 15.59 -12.54 1.35
C LYS A 3 14.08 -12.77 1.43
N VAL A 4 13.33 -12.12 0.56
CA VAL A 4 11.87 -12.24 0.48
C VAL A 4 11.49 -12.70 -0.92
N ARG A 5 10.59 -13.68 -1.02
CA ARG A 5 10.02 -14.12 -2.30
C ARG A 5 8.55 -13.71 -2.40
N MET A 6 8.20 -13.08 -3.51
CA MET A 6 6.85 -12.62 -3.80
C MET A 6 6.16 -13.62 -4.72
N ASN A 7 5.05 -14.21 -4.24
CA ASN A 7 4.27 -15.18 -5.02
C ASN A 7 3.67 -14.58 -6.32
N ARG A 8 3.28 -13.30 -6.30
CA ARG A 8 2.68 -12.59 -7.45
C ARG A 8 3.20 -11.17 -7.54
N PHE A 9 3.38 -10.66 -8.76
CA PHE A 9 3.81 -9.29 -9.01
C PHE A 9 2.57 -8.43 -9.31
N SER A 10 1.95 -7.91 -8.24
CA SER A 10 0.83 -6.97 -8.28
C SER A 10 1.28 -5.54 -7.96
N CYS A 11 0.36 -4.57 -7.95
CA CYS A 11 0.67 -3.18 -7.57
C CYS A 11 1.36 -3.08 -6.20
N ILE A 12 0.92 -3.85 -5.21
CA ILE A 12 1.55 -3.90 -3.88
C ILE A 12 2.97 -4.46 -3.98
N ALA A 13 3.14 -5.60 -4.66
CA ALA A 13 4.46 -6.23 -4.78
C ALA A 13 5.45 -5.34 -5.55
N HIS A 14 4.97 -4.62 -6.57
CA HIS A 14 5.74 -3.61 -7.29
C HIS A 14 6.22 -2.51 -6.33
N LEU A 15 5.33 -1.90 -5.54
CA LEU A 15 5.71 -0.86 -4.58
C LEU A 15 6.64 -1.36 -3.47
N VAL A 16 6.40 -2.57 -2.94
CA VAL A 16 7.28 -3.20 -1.95
C VAL A 16 8.68 -3.40 -2.54
N THR A 17 8.78 -3.77 -3.81
CA THR A 17 10.09 -3.92 -4.47
C THR A 17 10.80 -2.58 -4.63
N ARG A 18 10.10 -1.52 -5.04
CA ARG A 18 10.66 -0.14 -5.11
C ARG A 18 11.14 0.34 -3.74
N ALA A 19 10.36 0.13 -2.69
CA ALA A 19 10.72 0.51 -1.32
C ALA A 19 11.91 -0.32 -0.78
N SER A 20 11.93 -1.62 -1.08
CA SER A 20 13.02 -2.53 -0.69
C SER A 20 14.35 -2.09 -1.28
N PHE A 21 14.35 -1.69 -2.56
CA PHE A 21 15.53 -1.15 -3.24
C PHE A 21 16.06 0.11 -2.56
N ASN A 22 15.18 1.08 -2.27
CA ASN A 22 15.57 2.31 -1.57
C ASN A 22 16.09 2.05 -0.14
N SER A 23 15.62 0.97 0.50
CA SER A 23 16.06 0.60 1.84
C SER A 23 17.44 -0.07 1.87
N GLY A 24 17.85 -0.74 0.79
CA GLY A 24 19.10 -1.51 0.68
C GLY A 24 19.22 -2.74 1.61
N LYS A 25 18.17 -3.08 2.37
CA LYS A 25 18.23 -4.11 3.44
C LYS A 25 17.57 -5.45 3.05
N VAL A 26 16.77 -5.43 1.99
CA VAL A 26 15.92 -6.55 1.57
C VAL A 26 16.23 -6.90 0.12
N ASP A 27 16.42 -8.19 -0.13
CA ASP A 27 16.60 -8.78 -1.45
C ASP A 27 15.28 -9.47 -1.86
N VAL A 28 14.71 -9.09 -3.00
CA VAL A 28 13.35 -9.48 -3.41
C VAL A 28 13.41 -10.36 -4.66
N GLY A 29 12.92 -11.59 -4.55
CA GLY A 29 12.72 -12.52 -5.67
C GLY A 29 11.25 -12.68 -6.05
N HIS A 30 10.96 -13.05 -7.29
CA HIS A 30 9.60 -13.27 -7.80
C HIS A 30 9.44 -14.68 -8.41
N TYR A 31 8.23 -15.25 -8.35
CA TYR A 31 7.90 -16.53 -8.99
C TYR A 31 7.54 -16.33 -10.47
N PRO A 32 7.92 -17.23 -11.40
CA PRO A 32 7.99 -17.00 -12.85
C PRO A 32 6.64 -16.92 -13.60
N PHE A 33 5.66 -16.20 -13.08
CA PHE A 33 4.35 -16.02 -13.70
C PHE A 33 4.31 -14.91 -14.75
N ILE A 34 5.36 -14.09 -14.86
CA ILE A 34 5.43 -12.92 -15.74
C ILE A 34 6.77 -12.93 -16.49
N ALA A 35 6.75 -12.59 -17.78
CA ALA A 35 7.96 -12.45 -18.58
C ALA A 35 8.87 -11.33 -18.02
N LEU A 36 10.18 -11.60 -17.94
CA LEU A 36 11.17 -10.65 -17.41
C LEU A 36 11.11 -9.27 -18.10
N HIS A 37 10.97 -9.23 -19.42
CA HIS A 37 10.83 -7.98 -20.18
C HIS A 37 9.59 -7.17 -19.78
N TYR A 38 8.49 -7.85 -19.46
CA TYR A 38 7.27 -7.19 -19.00
C TYR A 38 7.42 -6.65 -17.57
N MET A 39 8.19 -7.32 -16.71
CA MET A 39 8.53 -6.79 -15.39
C MET A 39 9.39 -5.53 -15.50
N VAL A 40 10.39 -5.52 -16.39
CA VAL A 40 11.21 -4.32 -16.66
C VAL A 40 10.33 -3.14 -17.09
N TYR A 41 9.39 -3.39 -18.01
CA TYR A 41 8.43 -2.37 -18.44
C TYR A 41 7.60 -1.82 -17.27
N MET A 42 7.04 -2.69 -16.43
CA MET A 42 6.25 -2.24 -15.27
C MET A 42 7.07 -1.39 -14.30
N PHE A 43 8.35 -1.71 -14.07
CA PHE A 43 9.20 -0.86 -13.23
C PHE A 43 9.53 0.50 -13.87
N GLN A 44 9.66 0.56 -15.19
CA GLN A 44 9.92 1.82 -15.89
C GLN A 44 8.68 2.71 -15.96
N CYS A 45 7.48 2.11 -16.02
CA CYS A 45 6.22 2.80 -16.24
C CYS A 45 5.23 2.56 -15.08
N ASP A 46 5.16 3.51 -14.15
CA ASP A 46 4.14 3.56 -13.09
C ASP A 46 3.30 4.83 -13.25
N SER A 47 1.98 4.67 -13.40
CA SER A 47 1.06 5.78 -13.63
C SER A 47 0.90 6.71 -12.43
N SER A 48 1.11 6.21 -11.21
CA SER A 48 0.87 6.94 -9.97
C SER A 48 2.18 7.43 -9.33
N HIS A 49 3.25 6.63 -9.42
CA HIS A 49 4.53 6.91 -8.77
C HIS A 49 5.66 7.28 -9.75
N GLY A 50 5.34 7.44 -11.04
CA GLY A 50 6.29 7.86 -12.07
C GLY A 50 7.42 6.86 -12.34
N LYS A 51 8.34 7.26 -13.21
CA LYS A 51 9.45 6.41 -13.67
C LYS A 51 10.39 6.04 -12.51
N PHE A 52 10.87 4.81 -12.50
CA PHE A 52 11.90 4.39 -11.56
C PHE A 52 13.28 4.86 -12.03
N ASN A 53 14.00 5.59 -11.20
CA ASN A 53 15.26 6.26 -11.54
C ASN A 53 16.47 5.32 -11.66
N VAL A 54 16.25 4.01 -11.82
CA VAL A 54 17.30 3.00 -11.84
C VAL A 54 17.21 2.22 -13.14
N THR A 55 18.37 1.92 -13.73
CA THR A 55 18.45 1.06 -14.90
C THR A 55 18.09 -0.37 -14.50
N VAL A 56 16.90 -0.83 -14.90
CA VAL A 56 16.45 -2.20 -14.71
C VAL A 56 16.88 -3.03 -15.91
N LYS A 57 17.70 -4.06 -15.67
CA LYS A 57 18.11 -5.04 -16.68
C LYS A 57 17.54 -6.41 -16.32
N ALA A 58 17.12 -7.16 -17.35
CA ALA A 58 16.74 -8.55 -17.20
C ALA A 58 17.87 -9.43 -17.73
N GLU A 59 18.36 -10.33 -16.87
CA GLU A 59 19.28 -11.40 -17.26
C GLU A 59 18.54 -12.74 -17.11
N HIS A 60 18.68 -13.59 -18.12
CA HIS A 60 17.92 -14.84 -18.21
C HIS A 60 18.57 -15.89 -17.32
N HIS A 61 18.00 -16.17 -16.14
CA HIS A 61 18.43 -17.28 -15.28
C HIS A 61 17.32 -18.33 -15.15
N PRO A 62 17.59 -19.62 -15.42
CA PRO A 62 16.58 -20.66 -15.35
C PRO A 62 16.38 -21.08 -13.89
N CYS A 63 15.30 -20.66 -13.25
CA CYS A 63 14.91 -21.20 -11.94
C CYS A 63 13.41 -21.52 -11.93
N ILE A 64 13.14 -22.77 -12.28
CA ILE A 64 11.84 -23.44 -12.16
C ILE A 64 11.69 -23.89 -10.70
N HIS A 65 10.64 -23.47 -10.00
CA HIS A 65 10.02 -24.31 -8.96
C HIS A 65 8.58 -23.88 -8.69
N TRP A 66 7.65 -24.81 -8.93
CA TRP A 66 6.23 -24.72 -8.61
C TRP A 66 5.98 -24.79 -7.09
N TYR A 67 4.96 -24.09 -6.60
CA TYR A 67 3.84 -24.71 -5.87
C TYR A 67 2.66 -23.73 -5.77
N LEU A 68 1.49 -24.21 -6.21
CA LEU A 68 0.19 -23.56 -6.15
C LEU A 68 -0.44 -23.84 -4.78
N SER A 69 -0.97 -22.82 -4.11
CA SER A 69 -2.07 -23.01 -3.16
C SER A 69 -2.94 -21.76 -3.11
N SER A 70 -4.21 -22.02 -3.36
CA SER A 70 -5.32 -21.12 -3.65
C SER A 70 -5.68 -20.28 -2.42
N MET A 71 -5.66 -18.96 -2.55
CA MET A 71 -6.46 -18.07 -1.69
C MET A 71 -7.30 -17.20 -2.60
N GLY A 72 -8.62 -17.34 -2.44
CA GLY A 72 -9.65 -16.66 -3.22
C GLY A 72 -9.43 -15.16 -3.25
N ARG A 73 -9.55 -14.58 -4.44
CA ARG A 73 -9.59 -13.13 -4.64
C ARG A 73 -11.03 -12.72 -4.93
N PRO A 74 -11.55 -11.64 -4.33
CA PRO A 74 -12.72 -10.99 -4.88
C PRO A 74 -12.40 -10.39 -6.25
N SER A 75 -13.38 -10.51 -7.15
CA SER A 75 -13.37 -10.03 -8.54
C SER A 75 -13.29 -8.50 -8.59
N PRO A 76 -12.50 -7.88 -9.49
CA PRO A 76 -12.65 -6.47 -9.80
C PRO A 76 -13.55 -6.31 -11.02
N SER A 77 -14.79 -5.84 -10.82
CA SER A 77 -15.55 -5.20 -11.89
C SER A 77 -15.33 -3.69 -11.83
N SER A 78 -14.94 -3.17 -12.98
CA SER A 78 -14.44 -1.84 -13.25
C SER A 78 -15.54 -0.78 -13.34
N ARG A 79 -15.23 0.38 -12.75
CA ARG A 79 -15.56 1.74 -13.22
C ARG A 79 -17.02 2.22 -13.01
N SER A 80 -17.07 3.40 -12.39
CA SER A 80 -18.18 4.37 -12.22
C SER A 80 -19.42 3.95 -11.43
N GLU A 81 -19.27 3.48 -10.20
CA GLU A 81 -20.33 3.58 -9.18
C GLU A 81 -19.71 3.84 -7.81
N ILE A 82 -20.34 4.72 -7.01
CA ILE A 82 -20.00 4.88 -5.58
C ILE A 82 -20.60 3.67 -4.87
N LEU A 83 -19.77 2.65 -4.63
CA LEU A 83 -20.22 1.41 -3.99
C LEU A 83 -19.87 1.43 -2.49
N PRO A 84 -20.86 1.35 -1.58
CA PRO A 84 -20.58 1.08 -0.18
C PRO A 84 -20.09 -0.37 -0.04
N THR A 85 -18.87 -0.54 0.46
CA THR A 85 -18.32 -1.87 0.78
C THR A 85 -18.16 -2.01 2.29
N SER A 86 -18.60 -3.13 2.86
CA SER A 86 -18.27 -3.50 4.24
C SER A 86 -16.88 -4.14 4.26
N ASN A 87 -15.92 -3.47 4.91
CA ASN A 87 -14.54 -3.95 4.94
C ASN A 87 -14.40 -5.07 5.97
N GLY A 88 -14.06 -6.28 5.50
CA GLY A 88 -13.55 -7.34 6.36
C GLY A 88 -12.09 -7.10 6.70
N MET A 89 -11.81 -6.48 7.86
CA MET A 89 -10.52 -6.61 8.54
C MET A 89 -10.74 -6.75 10.04
N MET A 90 -10.55 -7.98 10.55
CA MET A 90 -10.76 -8.32 11.95
C MET A 90 -9.52 -7.96 12.77
N MET A 91 -9.47 -6.74 13.31
CA MET A 91 -8.83 -6.44 14.59
C MET A 91 -9.66 -5.35 15.28
N VAL A 92 -10.69 -5.82 15.99
CA VAL A 92 -11.67 -5.11 16.86
C VAL A 92 -12.32 -3.87 16.23
N PRO A 93 -13.65 -3.93 15.96
CA PRO A 93 -14.41 -2.73 16.29
C PRO A 93 -15.84 -2.97 16.83
N ARG A 94 -16.22 -2.15 17.80
CA ARG A 94 -17.62 -1.82 18.14
C ARG A 94 -18.15 -0.66 17.28
N SER A 95 -17.61 -0.43 16.08
CA SER A 95 -18.00 0.66 15.19
C SER A 95 -18.43 0.13 13.83
N SER A 96 -19.57 0.61 13.36
CA SER A 96 -20.05 0.39 11.99
C SER A 96 -19.24 1.29 11.06
N ASP A 97 -18.29 0.71 10.33
CA ASP A 97 -17.47 1.47 9.38
C ASP A 97 -18.11 1.46 7.98
N VAL A 98 -18.06 2.61 7.28
CA VAL A 98 -18.51 2.74 5.88
C VAL A 98 -17.32 3.17 5.02
N ALA A 99 -17.13 2.51 3.88
CA ALA A 99 -16.13 2.89 2.89
C ALA A 99 -16.79 3.30 1.57
N PHE A 100 -16.35 4.43 1.02
CA PHE A 100 -16.80 4.93 -0.28
C PHE A 100 -15.65 4.84 -1.29
N HIS A 101 -15.91 4.19 -2.42
CA HIS A 101 -14.96 4.20 -3.54
C HIS A 101 -15.25 5.38 -4.46
N VAL A 102 -14.23 6.22 -4.65
CA VAL A 102 -14.25 7.37 -5.55
C VAL A 102 -13.24 7.15 -6.69
N PRO A 103 -13.43 7.74 -7.88
CA PRO A 103 -12.56 7.52 -9.04
C PRO A 103 -11.24 8.30 -8.93
N ILE A 104 -10.46 8.03 -7.88
CA ILE A 104 -9.13 8.60 -7.64
C ILE A 104 -8.11 7.45 -7.71
N PRO A 105 -6.99 7.60 -8.45
CA PRO A 105 -6.08 6.48 -8.74
C PRO A 105 -5.23 6.05 -7.53
N ASN A 106 -5.02 6.94 -6.55
CA ASN A 106 -4.20 6.70 -5.37
C ASN A 106 -4.58 7.67 -4.24
N VAL A 107 -4.19 7.34 -3.01
CA VAL A 107 -4.52 8.08 -1.77
C VAL A 107 -5.97 7.90 -1.33
N SER A 108 -6.16 7.69 -0.02
CA SER A 108 -7.45 7.58 0.65
C SER A 108 -7.42 8.39 1.94
N PHE A 109 -8.56 8.95 2.36
CA PHE A 109 -8.69 9.65 3.64
C PHE A 109 -9.64 8.91 4.57
N VAL A 110 -9.47 9.13 5.87
CA VAL A 110 -10.34 8.58 6.93
C VAL A 110 -10.95 9.75 7.69
N ASP A 111 -12.27 9.80 7.75
CA ASP A 111 -13.01 10.70 8.64
C ASP A 111 -13.43 9.92 9.89
N LEU A 112 -12.76 10.17 11.01
CA LEU A 112 -12.97 9.44 12.27
C LEU A 112 -13.79 10.29 13.23
N THR A 113 -15.05 9.90 13.41
CA THR A 113 -15.90 10.43 14.49
C THR A 113 -15.93 9.45 15.65
N CYS A 114 -15.51 9.90 16.84
CA CYS A 114 -15.55 9.08 18.05
C CYS A 114 -15.92 9.91 19.29
N CYS A 115 -16.53 9.25 20.28
CA CYS A 115 -16.79 9.83 21.58
C CYS A 115 -15.58 9.59 22.48
N LEU A 116 -15.02 10.67 23.05
CA LEU A 116 -13.93 10.57 24.02
C LEU A 116 -14.48 10.35 25.42
N GLU A 117 -13.86 9.47 26.20
CA GLU A 117 -14.21 9.26 27.62
C GLU A 117 -13.90 10.50 28.47
N LYS A 118 -12.85 11.25 28.10
CA LYS A 118 -12.44 12.49 28.77
C LYS A 118 -12.65 13.66 27.83
N ALA A 119 -13.25 14.73 28.36
CA ALA A 119 -13.39 15.98 27.62
C ALA A 119 -12.00 16.50 27.21
N ALA A 120 -11.85 16.84 25.93
CA ALA A 120 -10.60 17.35 25.37
C ALA A 120 -10.91 18.48 24.38
N LYS A 121 -10.06 19.52 24.36
CA LYS A 121 -10.12 20.55 23.33
C LYS A 121 -9.32 20.11 22.11
N ASN A 122 -9.67 20.64 20.95
CA ASN A 122 -8.99 20.33 19.68
C ASN A 122 -7.48 20.60 19.76
N ASP A 123 -7.08 21.70 20.41
CA ASP A 123 -5.66 22.05 20.59
C ASP A 123 -4.90 21.04 21.45
N ASP A 124 -5.56 20.42 22.43
CA ASP A 124 -4.96 19.39 23.27
C ASP A 124 -4.75 18.10 22.48
N ILE A 125 -5.72 17.73 21.63
CA ILE A 125 -5.61 16.58 20.72
C ILE A 125 -4.43 16.79 19.74
N LYS A 126 -4.33 17.96 19.11
CA LYS A 126 -3.22 18.30 18.21
C LYS A 126 -1.86 18.17 18.89
N LYS A 127 -1.73 18.63 20.14
CA LYS A 127 -0.48 18.51 20.92
C LYS A 127 -0.11 17.06 21.17
N VAL A 128 -1.07 16.24 21.59
CA VAL A 128 -0.85 14.80 21.84
C VAL A 128 -0.43 14.08 20.56
N VAL A 129 -1.07 14.39 19.43
CA VAL A 129 -0.69 13.83 18.11
C VAL A 129 0.74 14.24 17.77
N LYS A 130 1.08 15.54 17.85
CA LYS A 130 2.45 16.03 17.61
C LYS A 130 3.48 15.39 18.54
N GLN A 131 3.12 15.12 19.80
CA GLN A 131 3.99 14.42 20.74
C GLN A 131 4.20 12.95 20.33
N ALA A 132 3.14 12.27 19.88
CA ALA A 132 3.22 10.88 19.42
C ALA A 132 4.15 10.72 18.20
N LEU A 133 4.23 11.72 17.31
CA LEU A 133 5.15 11.72 16.15
C LEU A 133 6.63 11.59 16.55
N ARG A 134 7.00 12.07 17.74
CA ARG A 134 8.40 11.94 18.23
C ARG A 134 8.77 10.49 18.48
N HIS A 135 7.78 9.64 18.76
CA HIS A 135 7.99 8.25 19.12
C HIS A 135 7.65 7.30 17.97
N TRP A 136 6.61 7.61 17.19
CA TRP A 136 6.14 6.78 16.09
C TRP A 136 6.59 7.30 14.73
N ARG A 137 7.49 6.56 14.09
CA ARG A 137 8.02 6.87 12.75
C ARG A 137 7.03 6.66 11.60
N THR A 138 5.82 6.18 11.89
CA THR A 138 4.81 5.81 10.89
C THR A 138 3.78 6.91 10.64
N LEU A 139 3.65 7.89 11.55
CA LEU A 139 2.67 8.97 11.44
C LEU A 139 3.34 10.26 10.95
N GLY A 140 2.57 11.06 10.23
CA GLY A 140 2.89 12.44 9.85
C GLY A 140 1.79 13.39 10.31
N TYR A 141 2.08 14.68 10.37
CA TYR A 141 1.12 15.73 10.73
C TYR A 141 1.41 16.98 9.91
N THR A 142 0.36 17.62 9.39
CA THR A 142 0.43 18.87 8.65
C THR A 142 -0.74 19.78 9.05
N GLU A 143 -0.53 21.10 8.99
CA GLU A 143 -1.56 22.15 9.12
C GLU A 143 -1.77 22.91 7.81
N ASP A 144 -1.10 22.47 6.75
CA ASP A 144 -1.23 23.06 5.42
C ASP A 144 -2.56 22.64 4.79
N GLN A 145 -3.06 23.47 3.87
CA GLN A 145 -4.21 23.09 3.05
C GLN A 145 -3.77 22.06 2.00
N VAL A 146 -4.10 20.79 2.22
CA VAL A 146 -3.71 19.67 1.35
C VAL A 146 -4.91 19.11 0.60
N VAL A 147 -4.63 18.56 -0.58
CA VAL A 147 -5.55 17.79 -1.43
C VAL A 147 -4.86 16.51 -1.87
N SER A 148 -5.64 15.50 -2.25
CA SER A 148 -5.16 14.20 -2.75
C SER A 148 -4.55 14.29 -4.14
#